data_AF-A0A0R1GQ05-F1
#
_entry.id   AF-A0A0R1GQ05-F1
#
_cell.length_a   1.000
_cell.length_b   1.000
_cell.length_c   1.000
_cell.angle_alpha   90.00
_cell.angle_beta   90.00
_cell.angle_gamma   90.00
#
_symmetry.space_group_name_H-M   'P 1'
#
loop_
_entity.id
_entity.type
_entity.pdbx_description
1 polymer ?
#
loop_
_entity_poly.entity_id
_entity_poly.type
_entity_poly.pdbx_seq_one_letter_code
_entity_poly.pdbx_strand_id
1 'polypeptide(L)'
;MVLIVMVVGLAALPTSSASAKSVADKTAYNKVYKSSRTLYHTKYGFYHNLYKSGTKRSASAKHLYEHHFKITRVAKNGHGVFFKTNYGWINRDAFYKWLRYNGKLNYGMKVSKKHILLYNKPWGLKGAKVTGSTSTKQLVGHWYHVDKRAELNTGTGYYRLTAGNKHYWIRGKYLAFNTNKLKGNVKKVEKAIKTGSALVGKSKYDWGGGRTSASIANRRFDCSSFIHWIYAKSGVRLGPTSSCTTYSLVHMGRKIKASNMKRGDIFFFNDKDEGKNCHVAIYLGDKLFLHDSPSSDTGGVGISSLNDGHWKTRFNHNVRRIVG
;
A
#
# COMPACT_ATOMS: atom_id res chain seq x y z
N MET A 1 -7.87 13.28 -66.48
CA MET A 1 -7.41 13.05 -65.09
C MET A 1 -8.60 12.53 -64.30
N VAL A 2 -8.63 11.22 -64.03
CA VAL A 2 -9.75 10.54 -63.37
C VAL A 2 -9.58 10.69 -61.84
N LEU A 3 -10.59 11.28 -61.23
CA LEU A 3 -10.70 11.51 -59.79
C LEU A 3 -11.06 10.19 -59.10
N ILE A 4 -10.09 9.54 -58.45
CA ILE A 4 -10.34 8.36 -57.62
C ILE A 4 -10.87 8.85 -56.26
N VAL A 5 -12.20 8.81 -56.11
CA VAL A 5 -12.88 8.92 -54.81
C VAL A 5 -12.68 7.59 -54.08
N MET A 6 -11.71 7.52 -53.17
CA MET A 6 -11.63 6.41 -52.22
C MET A 6 -12.72 6.57 -51.16
N VAL A 7 -13.83 5.86 -51.37
CA VAL A 7 -14.78 5.51 -50.32
C VAL A 7 -14.07 4.54 -49.38
N VAL A 8 -13.45 5.05 -48.32
CA VAL A 8 -12.97 4.20 -47.22
C VAL A 8 -14.18 3.85 -46.37
N GLY A 9 -14.66 2.61 -46.57
CA GLY A 9 -15.79 2.06 -45.83
C GLY A 9 -15.63 2.21 -44.33
N LEU A 10 -16.73 2.63 -43.69
CA LEU A 10 -16.93 2.54 -42.24
C LEU A 10 -16.69 1.08 -41.82
N ALA A 11 -15.50 0.78 -41.29
CA ALA A 11 -15.28 -0.48 -40.62
C ALA A 11 -16.18 -0.51 -39.39
N ALA A 12 -17.25 -1.30 -39.47
CA ALA A 12 -18.11 -1.60 -38.34
C ALA A 12 -17.23 -2.02 -37.15
N LEU A 13 -17.29 -1.24 -36.08
CA LEU A 13 -16.65 -1.57 -34.81
C LEU A 13 -17.06 -3.00 -34.44
N PRO A 14 -16.12 -3.90 -34.10
CA PRO A 14 -16.50 -5.23 -33.68
C PRO A 14 -17.40 -5.09 -32.44
N THR A 15 -18.67 -5.45 -32.60
CA THR A 15 -19.59 -5.76 -31.52
C THR A 15 -19.15 -7.05 -30.87
N SER A 16 -17.98 -7.01 -30.21
CA SER A 16 -17.54 -8.04 -29.29
C SER A 16 -17.75 -7.50 -27.88
N SER A 17 -18.59 -8.18 -27.12
CA SER A 17 -18.84 -7.98 -25.70
C SER A 17 -17.51 -7.99 -24.92
N ALA A 18 -16.91 -6.81 -24.75
CA ALA A 18 -15.71 -6.61 -23.95
C ALA A 18 -16.08 -6.64 -22.45
N SER A 19 -16.51 -7.81 -21.97
CA SER A 19 -16.42 -8.13 -20.56
C SER A 19 -14.93 -8.20 -20.21
N ALA A 20 -14.41 -7.20 -19.51
CA ALA A 20 -13.17 -7.33 -18.78
C ALA A 20 -13.41 -8.34 -17.63
N LYS A 21 -13.43 -9.63 -17.96
CA LYS A 21 -13.39 -10.74 -17.00
C LYS A 21 -12.07 -10.62 -16.27
N SER A 22 -12.08 -9.95 -15.12
CA SER A 22 -11.00 -10.17 -14.16
C SER A 22 -11.09 -11.64 -13.73
N VAL A 23 -9.96 -12.33 -13.65
CA VAL A 23 -9.85 -13.75 -13.29
C VAL A 23 -10.54 -14.10 -11.95
N ALA A 24 -10.95 -13.10 -11.16
CA ALA A 24 -11.72 -13.27 -9.93
C ALA A 24 -13.22 -13.59 -10.11
N ASP A 25 -13.81 -13.39 -11.30
CA ASP A 25 -15.26 -13.63 -11.50
C ASP A 25 -15.61 -15.06 -11.96
N LYS A 26 -14.61 -15.92 -12.18
CA LYS A 26 -14.80 -17.35 -12.47
C LYS A 26 -14.38 -18.27 -11.33
N THR A 27 -14.22 -17.76 -10.11
CA THR A 27 -13.82 -18.64 -9.01
C THR A 27 -15.03 -19.40 -8.50
N ALA A 28 -15.15 -20.68 -8.87
CA ALA A 28 -16.05 -21.61 -8.19
C ALA A 28 -15.75 -21.56 -6.69
N TYR A 29 -16.68 -21.00 -5.92
CA TYR A 29 -16.56 -20.90 -4.48
C TYR A 29 -16.90 -22.27 -3.91
N ASN A 30 -15.96 -22.91 -3.22
CA ASN A 30 -16.22 -24.18 -2.55
C ASN A 30 -17.11 -23.89 -1.34
N LYS A 31 -18.42 -23.85 -1.60
CA LYS A 31 -19.54 -23.73 -0.66
C LYS A 31 -19.64 -22.38 0.07
N VAL A 32 -20.75 -21.67 -0.13
CA VAL A 32 -21.11 -20.46 0.64
C VAL A 32 -21.73 -20.92 1.96
N TYR A 33 -21.10 -20.62 3.08
CA TYR A 33 -21.64 -20.94 4.40
C TYR A 33 -22.31 -19.71 5.01
N LYS A 34 -23.55 -19.88 5.49
CA LYS A 34 -24.21 -18.90 6.35
C LYS A 34 -23.53 -18.99 7.72
N SER A 35 -22.60 -18.08 7.98
CA SER A 35 -21.93 -17.96 9.28
C SER A 35 -21.89 -16.48 9.60
N SER A 36 -22.67 -16.07 10.61
CA SER A 36 -22.55 -14.74 11.18
C SER A 36 -21.29 -14.70 12.02
N ARG A 37 -20.23 -14.07 11.51
CA ARG A 37 -19.00 -13.84 12.29
C ARG A 37 -18.84 -12.35 12.53
N THR A 38 -18.62 -11.99 13.79
CA THR A 38 -18.06 -10.69 14.13
C THR A 38 -16.57 -10.75 13.83
N LEU A 39 -16.14 -10.05 12.78
CA LEU A 39 -14.72 -9.77 12.60
C LEU A 39 -14.36 -8.57 13.42
N TYR A 40 -13.24 -8.69 14.11
CA TYR A 40 -12.65 -7.62 14.86
C TYR A 40 -11.45 -7.11 14.07
N HIS A 41 -11.52 -5.84 13.68
CA HIS A 41 -10.35 -5.15 13.18
C HIS A 41 -9.52 -4.75 14.40
N THR A 42 -8.35 -5.34 14.58
CA THR A 42 -7.41 -4.81 15.57
C THR A 42 -7.05 -3.39 15.16
N LYS A 43 -6.89 -2.47 16.10
CA LYS A 43 -6.65 -1.03 15.85
C LYS A 43 -5.37 -0.70 15.02
N TYR A 44 -4.66 -1.71 14.52
CA TYR A 44 -3.31 -1.61 13.94
C TYR A 44 -3.10 -2.42 12.66
N GLY A 45 -4.13 -3.13 12.19
CA GLY A 45 -4.00 -4.01 11.03
C GLY A 45 -2.87 -5.03 11.13
N PHE A 46 -2.52 -5.46 12.36
CA PHE A 46 -1.81 -6.72 12.55
C PHE A 46 -2.74 -7.85 12.16
N TYR A 47 -2.42 -8.50 11.06
CA TYR A 47 -3.03 -9.76 10.65
C TYR A 47 -1.95 -10.84 10.57
N HIS A 48 -1.12 -10.94 11.61
CA HIS A 48 -0.43 -12.19 11.88
C HIS A 48 -1.23 -12.97 12.91
N ASN A 49 -1.36 -14.27 12.63
CA ASN A 49 -2.07 -15.26 13.42
C ASN A 49 -1.88 -15.06 14.94
N LEU A 50 -2.89 -14.51 15.61
CA LEU A 50 -3.22 -14.93 16.99
C LEU A 50 -3.80 -16.36 17.01
N TYR A 51 -3.69 -17.10 15.89
CA TYR A 51 -4.25 -18.44 15.69
C TYR A 51 -3.21 -19.41 15.10
N LYS A 52 -1.94 -19.30 15.51
CA LYS A 52 -1.05 -20.47 15.49
C LYS A 52 -1.02 -21.00 16.93
N SER A 53 -1.56 -22.21 17.09
CA SER A 53 -1.75 -23.01 18.32
C SER A 53 -2.59 -22.40 19.46
N GLY A 54 -3.83 -22.85 19.61
CA GLY A 54 -4.46 -23.04 20.93
C GLY A 54 -4.98 -21.83 21.71
N THR A 55 -4.78 -20.59 21.28
CA THR A 55 -5.21 -19.41 22.06
C THR A 55 -6.73 -19.17 21.96
N LYS A 56 -7.44 -19.53 23.04
CA LYS A 56 -8.85 -19.17 23.25
C LYS A 56 -8.99 -17.65 23.36
N ARG A 57 -10.15 -17.16 22.91
CA ARG A 57 -10.66 -15.79 23.03
C ARG A 57 -10.51 -15.30 24.48
N SER A 58 -9.49 -14.51 24.80
CA SER A 58 -9.42 -13.89 26.13
C SER A 58 -10.28 -12.62 26.12
N ALA A 59 -11.13 -12.47 27.13
CA ALA A 59 -11.90 -11.25 27.36
C ALA A 59 -10.99 -10.00 27.46
N SER A 60 -9.71 -10.19 27.82
CA SER A 60 -8.70 -9.15 27.94
C SER A 60 -8.29 -8.47 26.62
N ALA A 61 -8.56 -9.07 25.45
CA ALA A 61 -8.20 -8.47 24.15
C ALA A 61 -9.28 -7.52 23.58
N LYS A 62 -10.43 -7.35 24.26
CA LYS A 62 -11.59 -6.59 23.75
C LYS A 62 -11.24 -5.13 23.37
N HIS A 63 -10.31 -4.52 24.07
CA HIS A 63 -9.86 -3.12 23.88
C HIS A 63 -8.89 -2.93 22.70
N LEU A 64 -8.39 -4.03 22.11
CA LEU A 64 -7.47 -4.01 20.97
C LEU A 64 -8.20 -3.90 19.63
N TYR A 65 -9.53 -3.95 19.64
CA TYR A 65 -10.37 -3.96 18.44
C TYR A 65 -11.04 -2.60 18.23
N GLU A 66 -10.89 -2.04 17.03
CA GLU A 66 -11.39 -0.71 16.68
C GLU A 66 -12.78 -0.77 16.06
N HIS A 67 -13.12 -1.89 15.40
CA HIS A 67 -14.37 -2.01 14.67
C HIS A 67 -14.91 -3.44 14.71
N HIS A 68 -16.24 -3.55 14.78
CA HIS A 68 -16.99 -4.79 14.68
C HIS A 68 -17.70 -4.86 13.34
N PHE A 69 -17.44 -5.92 12.58
CA PHE A 69 -18.14 -6.16 11.31
C PHE A 69 -18.90 -7.47 11.38
N LYS A 70 -20.23 -7.39 11.24
CA LYS A 70 -21.06 -8.57 11.06
C LYS A 70 -20.97 -9.01 9.61
N ILE A 71 -20.29 -10.12 9.35
CA ILE A 71 -20.29 -10.76 8.04
C ILE A 71 -21.22 -11.96 8.11
N THR A 72 -22.18 -12.01 7.19
CA THR A 72 -23.22 -13.04 7.17
C THR A 72 -22.91 -14.18 6.22
N ARG A 73 -21.96 -14.00 5.29
CA ARG A 73 -21.55 -15.02 4.32
C ARG A 73 -20.04 -15.02 4.13
N VAL A 74 -19.45 -16.20 4.27
CA VAL A 74 -18.02 -16.47 4.08
C VAL A 74 -17.88 -17.55 3.01
N ALA A 75 -16.90 -17.40 2.12
CA ALA A 75 -16.53 -18.40 1.13
C ALA A 75 -15.04 -18.72 1.24
N LYS A 76 -14.66 -19.96 0.89
CA LYS A 76 -13.27 -20.40 0.81
C LYS A 76 -13.02 -21.07 -0.54
N ASN A 77 -11.83 -20.91 -1.08
CA ASN A 77 -11.36 -21.64 -2.26
C ASN A 77 -9.83 -21.74 -2.24
N GLY A 78 -9.22 -22.30 -3.28
CA GLY A 78 -7.75 -22.40 -3.42
C GLY A 78 -7.00 -21.07 -3.41
N HIS A 79 -7.70 -19.94 -3.48
CA HIS A 79 -7.16 -18.57 -3.44
C HIS A 79 -7.43 -17.84 -2.11
N GLY A 80 -8.01 -18.51 -1.11
CA GLY A 80 -8.12 -18.00 0.26
C GLY A 80 -9.53 -17.88 0.81
N VAL A 81 -9.70 -16.98 1.79
CA VAL A 81 -10.97 -16.72 2.49
C VAL A 81 -11.57 -15.41 1.97
N PHE A 82 -12.88 -15.40 1.73
CA PHE A 82 -13.62 -14.27 1.18
C PHE A 82 -14.83 -13.93 2.06
N PHE A 83 -15.09 -12.64 2.21
CA PHE A 83 -16.20 -12.10 2.98
C PHE A 83 -17.19 -11.41 2.05
N LYS A 84 -18.47 -11.73 2.19
CA LYS A 84 -19.53 -11.00 1.48
C LYS A 84 -19.78 -9.69 2.20
N THR A 85 -19.68 -8.61 1.43
CA THR A 85 -19.99 -7.25 1.87
C THR A 85 -21.08 -6.65 0.97
N ASN A 86 -21.58 -5.46 1.31
CA ASN A 86 -22.45 -4.68 0.42
C ASN A 86 -21.75 -4.30 -0.90
N TYR A 87 -20.43 -4.48 -0.96
CA TYR A 87 -19.55 -4.14 -2.06
C TYR A 87 -19.14 -5.35 -2.91
N GLY A 88 -19.59 -6.56 -2.56
CA GLY A 88 -19.21 -7.80 -3.24
C GLY A 88 -18.41 -8.76 -2.36
N TRP A 89 -17.84 -9.79 -2.99
CA TRP A 89 -16.96 -10.74 -2.32
C TRP A 89 -15.54 -10.17 -2.27
N ILE A 90 -15.04 -9.92 -1.07
CA ILE A 90 -13.70 -9.35 -0.86
C ILE A 90 -12.87 -10.40 -0.14
N ASN A 91 -11.70 -10.71 -0.69
CA ASN A 91 -10.69 -11.54 -0.04
C ASN A 91 -10.37 -10.94 1.33
N ARG A 92 -10.15 -11.78 2.34
CA ARG A 92 -9.86 -11.39 3.72
C ARG A 92 -8.81 -10.29 3.81
N ASP A 93 -7.69 -10.43 3.12
CA ASP A 93 -6.57 -9.48 3.22
C ASP A 93 -6.92 -8.14 2.55
N ALA A 94 -7.69 -8.18 1.45
CA ALA A 94 -8.25 -7.01 0.80
C ALA A 94 -9.31 -6.31 1.66
N PHE A 95 -10.19 -7.08 2.32
CA PHE A 95 -11.23 -6.59 3.21
C PHE A 95 -10.61 -5.83 4.39
N TYR A 96 -9.57 -6.40 4.98
CA TYR A 96 -8.80 -5.78 6.03
C TYR A 96 -8.12 -4.47 5.61
N LYS A 97 -7.47 -4.45 4.44
CA LYS A 97 -6.95 -3.19 3.86
C LYS A 97 -8.05 -2.18 3.61
N TRP A 98 -9.20 -2.62 3.10
CA TRP A 98 -10.34 -1.74 2.84
C TRP A 98 -10.85 -1.08 4.12
N LEU A 99 -11.01 -1.84 5.21
CA LEU A 99 -11.41 -1.29 6.52
C LEU A 99 -10.47 -0.21 7.03
N ARG A 100 -9.16 -0.39 6.81
CA ARG A 100 -8.13 0.52 7.30
C ARG A 100 -8.02 1.81 6.52
N TYR A 101 -8.16 1.76 5.20
CA TYR A 101 -7.95 2.94 4.33
C TYR A 101 -9.25 3.55 3.80
N ASN A 102 -10.39 3.26 4.44
CA ASN A 102 -11.66 3.88 4.09
C ASN A 102 -11.73 5.36 4.53
N GLY A 103 -10.82 6.18 4.00
CA GLY A 103 -10.87 7.64 4.08
C GLY A 103 -9.64 8.25 4.71
N LYS A 104 -9.06 9.22 3.98
CA LYS A 104 -8.10 10.24 4.40
C LYS A 104 -6.62 9.89 4.16
N LEU A 105 -6.34 9.35 2.98
CA LEU A 105 -5.01 9.54 2.40
C LEU A 105 -4.81 11.05 2.15
N ASN A 106 -3.56 11.48 2.12
CA ASN A 106 -3.23 12.84 1.70
C ASN A 106 -1.92 12.82 0.92
N TYR A 107 -2.03 12.34 -0.32
CA TYR A 107 -0.89 12.13 -1.22
C TYR A 107 -0.99 13.04 -2.45
N GLY A 108 0.16 13.45 -2.98
CA GLY A 108 0.28 13.91 -4.36
C GLY A 108 0.83 12.77 -5.22
N MET A 109 0.05 12.31 -6.21
CA MET A 109 0.47 11.23 -7.11
C MET A 109 0.29 11.61 -8.58
N LYS A 110 1.19 11.14 -9.42
CA LYS A 110 1.18 11.34 -10.87
C LYS A 110 0.53 10.17 -11.57
N VAL A 111 -0.34 10.46 -12.53
CA VAL A 111 -0.87 9.45 -13.45
C VAL A 111 0.21 9.10 -14.48
N SER A 112 0.60 7.83 -14.54
CA SER A 112 1.78 7.38 -15.29
C SER A 112 1.48 6.73 -16.64
N LYS A 113 0.21 6.38 -16.93
CA LYS A 113 -0.15 5.65 -18.16
C LYS A 113 -1.37 6.24 -18.89
N LYS A 114 -1.29 6.28 -20.22
CA LYS A 114 -2.40 6.60 -21.14
C LYS A 114 -3.39 5.44 -21.26
N HIS A 115 -4.59 5.74 -21.74
CA HIS A 115 -5.68 4.78 -22.03
C HIS A 115 -6.13 3.91 -20.84
N ILE A 116 -5.89 4.37 -19.62
CA ILE A 116 -6.34 3.66 -18.41
C ILE A 116 -7.77 4.10 -18.09
N LEU A 117 -8.67 3.14 -17.91
CA LEU A 117 -10.06 3.41 -17.53
C LEU A 117 -10.16 4.08 -16.15
N LEU A 118 -11.08 5.04 -16.07
CA LEU A 118 -11.43 5.79 -14.88
C LEU A 118 -12.86 5.46 -14.47
N TYR A 119 -13.10 5.36 -13.17
CA TYR A 119 -14.39 4.94 -12.64
C TYR A 119 -14.98 5.94 -11.65
N ASN A 120 -16.32 5.99 -11.56
CA ASN A 120 -17.04 6.78 -10.55
C ASN A 120 -16.85 6.22 -9.12
N LYS A 121 -16.59 4.93 -8.99
CA LYS A 121 -16.25 4.19 -7.78
C LYS A 121 -15.38 3.00 -8.16
N PRO A 122 -14.67 2.35 -7.23
CA PRO A 122 -13.86 1.17 -7.54
C PRO A 122 -14.64 0.14 -8.39
N TRP A 123 -14.00 -0.38 -9.43
CA TRP A 123 -14.62 -1.39 -10.29
C TRP A 123 -14.90 -2.68 -9.51
N GLY A 124 -16.04 -3.31 -9.80
CA GLY A 124 -16.55 -4.47 -9.05
C GLY A 124 -17.61 -4.11 -7.98
N LEU A 125 -17.78 -2.83 -7.66
CA LEU A 125 -18.86 -2.37 -6.79
C LEU A 125 -20.18 -2.21 -7.55
N LYS A 126 -21.32 -2.41 -6.86
CA LYS A 126 -22.65 -2.13 -7.41
C LYS A 126 -22.73 -0.68 -7.91
N GLY A 127 -23.11 -0.52 -9.18
CA GLY A 127 -23.21 0.79 -9.85
C GLY A 127 -21.87 1.44 -10.20
N ALA A 128 -20.77 0.69 -10.24
CA ALA A 128 -19.52 1.14 -10.85
C ALA A 128 -19.71 1.31 -12.36
N LYS A 129 -19.26 2.44 -12.90
CA LYS A 129 -19.35 2.80 -14.31
C LYS A 129 -18.02 3.41 -14.76
N VAL A 130 -17.66 3.16 -16.01
CA VAL A 130 -16.56 3.87 -16.67
C VAL A 130 -16.99 5.31 -16.90
N THR A 131 -16.12 6.26 -16.55
CA THR A 131 -16.35 7.71 -16.67
C THR A 131 -15.42 8.37 -17.70
N GLY A 132 -14.60 7.55 -18.36
CA GLY A 132 -13.61 7.93 -19.35
C GLY A 132 -12.31 7.16 -19.16
N SER A 133 -11.25 7.65 -19.79
CA SER A 133 -9.88 7.19 -19.63
C SER A 133 -8.92 8.33 -19.30
N THR A 134 -7.72 7.99 -18.81
CA THR A 134 -6.63 8.95 -18.57
C THR A 134 -6.27 9.77 -19.82
N SER A 135 -6.49 9.24 -21.02
CA SER A 135 -6.31 9.98 -22.27
C SER A 135 -7.46 10.95 -22.52
N THR A 136 -8.71 10.50 -22.45
CA THR A 136 -9.89 11.36 -22.69
C THR A 136 -10.02 12.51 -21.68
N LYS A 137 -9.43 12.34 -20.48
CA LYS A 137 -9.43 13.34 -19.41
C LYS A 137 -8.08 14.07 -19.30
N GLN A 138 -7.13 13.78 -20.20
CA GLN A 138 -5.81 14.42 -20.25
C GLN A 138 -5.07 14.40 -18.90
N LEU A 139 -5.15 13.29 -18.16
CA LEU A 139 -4.61 13.22 -16.79
C LEU A 139 -3.13 12.82 -16.76
N VAL A 140 -2.60 12.23 -17.83
CA VAL A 140 -1.23 11.70 -17.84
C VAL A 140 -0.24 12.84 -17.77
N GLY A 141 0.79 12.70 -16.93
CA GLY A 141 1.81 13.75 -16.79
C GLY A 141 1.57 14.69 -15.61
N HIS A 142 0.33 14.76 -15.11
CA HIS A 142 -0.08 15.68 -14.06
C HIS A 142 -0.11 15.03 -12.68
N TRP A 143 0.05 15.87 -11.66
CA TRP A 143 -0.04 15.50 -10.25
C TRP A 143 -1.43 15.78 -9.74
N TYR A 144 -2.01 14.81 -9.04
CA TYR A 144 -3.32 14.95 -8.43
C TYR A 144 -3.26 14.63 -6.95
N HIS A 145 -4.11 15.34 -6.21
CA HIS A 145 -4.39 14.99 -4.84
C HIS A 145 -5.15 13.66 -4.80
N VAL A 146 -4.70 12.78 -3.92
CA VAL A 146 -5.28 11.46 -3.68
C VAL A 146 -5.68 11.37 -2.21
N ASP A 147 -6.98 11.15 -2.00
CA ASP A 147 -7.61 11.30 -0.69
C ASP A 147 -8.26 10.02 -0.15
N LYS A 148 -8.46 9.03 -1.01
CA LYS A 148 -9.05 7.73 -0.64
C LYS A 148 -8.37 6.59 -1.35
N ARG A 149 -8.41 5.42 -0.70
CA ARG A 149 -8.03 4.13 -1.27
C ARG A 149 -9.06 3.07 -0.92
N ALA A 150 -9.26 2.11 -1.81
CA ALA A 150 -10.09 0.94 -1.59
C ALA A 150 -9.40 -0.29 -2.19
N GLU A 151 -9.33 -1.40 -1.45
CA GLU A 151 -8.80 -2.67 -1.96
C GLU A 151 -9.93 -3.66 -2.23
N LEU A 152 -10.12 -4.03 -3.50
CA LEU A 152 -11.14 -4.98 -3.96
C LEU A 152 -10.48 -6.14 -4.72
N ASN A 153 -9.59 -6.86 -4.04
CA ASN A 153 -8.88 -8.03 -4.60
C ASN A 153 -7.97 -7.72 -5.80
N THR A 154 -7.56 -6.45 -5.96
CA THR A 154 -6.73 -6.03 -7.09
C THR A 154 -5.23 -6.10 -6.80
N GLY A 155 -4.87 -6.28 -5.52
CA GLY A 155 -3.51 -6.25 -4.99
C GLY A 155 -2.92 -4.84 -4.90
N THR A 156 -3.28 -3.95 -5.83
CA THR A 156 -2.73 -2.59 -5.98
C THR A 156 -3.68 -1.51 -5.48
N GLY A 157 -4.89 -1.88 -5.04
CA GLY A 157 -5.98 -0.98 -4.71
C GLY A 157 -6.48 -0.13 -5.88
N TYR A 158 -7.61 0.53 -5.61
CA TYR A 158 -8.07 1.72 -6.30
C TYR A 158 -7.82 2.94 -5.43
N TYR A 159 -7.45 4.04 -6.05
CA TYR A 159 -7.25 5.33 -5.41
C TYR A 159 -8.19 6.34 -6.04
N ARG A 160 -8.70 7.25 -5.23
CA ARG A 160 -9.50 8.38 -5.70
C ARG A 160 -8.60 9.58 -5.90
N LEU A 161 -8.56 10.07 -7.14
CA LEU A 161 -7.89 11.32 -7.50
C LEU A 161 -8.93 12.43 -7.70
N THR A 162 -8.52 13.66 -7.39
CA THR A 162 -9.32 14.87 -7.64
C THR A 162 -8.68 15.69 -8.75
N ALA A 163 -9.41 15.92 -9.84
CA ALA A 163 -8.98 16.71 -11.00
C ALA A 163 -10.03 17.79 -11.27
N GLY A 164 -9.69 19.05 -10.97
CA GLY A 164 -10.69 20.11 -10.86
C GLY A 164 -11.75 19.74 -9.82
N ASN A 165 -13.03 19.92 -10.16
CA ASN A 165 -14.17 19.58 -9.29
C ASN A 165 -14.66 18.12 -9.46
N LYS A 166 -13.90 17.27 -10.16
CA LYS A 166 -14.29 15.87 -10.45
C LYS A 166 -13.40 14.88 -9.73
N HIS A 167 -14.00 13.76 -9.35
CA HIS A 167 -13.30 12.64 -8.73
C HIS A 167 -13.27 11.42 -9.65
N TYR A 168 -12.13 10.76 -9.69
CA TYR A 168 -11.94 9.54 -10.48
C TYR A 168 -11.28 8.46 -9.65
N TRP A 169 -11.74 7.22 -9.79
CA TRP A 169 -11.08 6.05 -9.24
C TRP A 169 -10.21 5.38 -10.30
N ILE A 170 -8.96 5.10 -9.94
CA ILE A 170 -7.97 4.46 -10.81
C ILE A 170 -7.17 3.43 -10.00
N ARG A 171 -6.66 2.37 -10.64
CA ARG A 171 -5.81 1.40 -9.95
C ARG A 171 -4.47 2.01 -9.56
N GLY A 172 -4.01 1.72 -8.34
CA GLY A 172 -2.77 2.29 -7.77
C GLY A 172 -1.52 2.02 -8.58
N LYS A 173 -1.43 0.89 -9.31
CA LYS A 173 -0.29 0.58 -10.18
C LYS A 173 -0.07 1.57 -11.33
N TYR A 174 -1.03 2.45 -11.60
CA TYR A 174 -0.94 3.51 -12.60
C TYR A 174 -0.67 4.89 -11.99
N LEU A 175 -0.40 4.92 -10.69
CA LEU A 175 -0.03 6.11 -9.94
C LEU A 175 1.41 5.97 -9.46
N ALA A 176 2.10 7.10 -9.36
CA ALA A 176 3.46 7.18 -8.84
C ALA A 176 3.60 8.39 -7.93
N PHE A 177 4.41 8.27 -6.87
CA PHE A 177 4.77 9.40 -6.00
C PHE A 177 5.82 10.31 -6.65
N ASN A 178 5.89 11.56 -6.20
CA ASN A 178 6.86 12.54 -6.69
C ASN A 178 8.25 12.41 -6.05
N THR A 179 8.84 11.22 -6.08
CA THR A 179 10.13 11.01 -5.42
C THR A 179 11.32 11.55 -6.21
N ASN A 180 11.15 11.80 -7.51
CA ASN A 180 12.23 12.33 -8.36
C ASN A 180 12.59 13.78 -8.04
N LYS A 181 11.60 14.63 -7.74
CA LYS A 181 11.87 16.02 -7.31
C LYS A 181 12.54 16.11 -5.94
N LEU A 182 12.52 15.02 -5.17
CA LEU A 182 13.06 14.98 -3.83
C LEU A 182 14.51 14.47 -3.78
N LYS A 183 15.10 14.06 -4.91
CA LYS A 183 16.46 13.50 -4.93
C LYS A 183 17.46 14.48 -4.31
N GLY A 184 18.26 13.98 -3.38
CA GLY A 184 19.39 14.70 -2.81
C GLY A 184 20.71 14.39 -3.53
N ASN A 185 21.78 14.97 -3.03
CA ASN A 185 23.15 14.80 -3.55
C ASN A 185 23.96 13.70 -2.84
N VAL A 186 23.47 13.14 -1.73
CA VAL A 186 24.18 12.09 -0.98
C VAL A 186 24.03 10.73 -1.68
N LYS A 187 25.04 10.33 -2.46
CA LYS A 187 25.04 9.11 -3.29
C LYS A 187 24.63 7.84 -2.55
N LYS A 188 25.14 7.63 -1.32
CA LYS A 188 24.80 6.47 -0.49
C LYS A 188 23.31 6.45 -0.12
N VAL A 189 22.75 7.58 0.29
CA VAL A 189 21.31 7.73 0.58
C VAL A 189 20.47 7.45 -0.66
N GLU A 190 20.82 8.02 -1.81
CA GLU A 190 20.06 7.79 -3.04
C GLU A 190 20.12 6.32 -3.49
N LYS A 191 21.26 5.65 -3.31
CA LYS A 191 21.39 4.22 -3.58
C LYS A 191 20.49 3.39 -2.67
N ALA A 192 20.47 3.68 -1.35
CA ALA A 192 19.60 2.99 -0.41
C ALA A 192 18.11 3.17 -0.77
N ILE A 193 17.68 4.41 -1.03
CA ILE A 193 16.29 4.71 -1.39
C ILE A 193 15.92 4.08 -2.74
N LYS A 194 16.81 4.10 -3.75
CA LYS A 194 16.57 3.43 -5.04
C LYS A 194 16.38 1.94 -4.85
N THR A 195 17.22 1.29 -4.04
CA THR A 195 17.13 -0.13 -3.72
C THR A 195 15.80 -0.48 -3.07
N GLY A 196 15.38 0.28 -2.05
CA GLY A 196 14.09 0.05 -1.39
C GLY A 196 12.89 0.36 -2.29
N SER A 197 12.95 1.44 -3.06
CA SER A 197 11.86 1.86 -3.96
C SER A 197 11.55 0.81 -5.04
N ALA A 198 12.55 0.03 -5.46
CA ALA A 198 12.38 -1.06 -6.41
C ALA A 198 11.45 -2.19 -5.91
N LEU A 199 11.28 -2.30 -4.59
CA LEU A 199 10.44 -3.29 -3.90
C LEU A 199 9.02 -2.79 -3.60
N VAL A 200 8.71 -1.51 -3.83
CA VAL A 200 7.38 -0.95 -3.58
C VAL A 200 6.32 -1.75 -4.32
N GLY A 201 5.35 -2.30 -3.58
CA GLY A 201 4.27 -3.13 -4.12
C GLY A 201 4.67 -4.54 -4.56
N LYS A 202 5.94 -4.93 -4.37
CA LYS A 202 6.48 -6.27 -4.71
C LYS A 202 6.94 -7.07 -3.51
N SER A 203 7.12 -6.41 -2.37
CA SER A 203 7.41 -7.04 -1.08
C SER A 203 6.12 -7.24 -0.29
N LYS A 204 6.07 -8.31 0.50
CA LYS A 204 5.05 -8.52 1.54
C LYS A 204 5.77 -8.48 2.88
N TYR A 205 5.20 -7.75 3.83
CA TYR A 205 5.73 -7.66 5.18
C TYR A 205 5.82 -9.05 5.82
N ASP A 206 6.92 -9.30 6.54
CA ASP A 206 7.16 -10.54 7.28
C ASP A 206 7.88 -10.21 8.59
N TRP A 207 7.20 -10.46 9.72
CA TRP A 207 7.78 -10.17 11.04
C TRP A 207 9.02 -11.04 11.27
N GLY A 208 10.17 -10.42 11.53
CA GLY A 208 11.43 -11.16 11.64
C GLY A 208 12.11 -11.45 10.29
N GLY A 209 11.43 -11.19 9.18
CA GLY A 209 11.98 -11.33 7.82
C GLY A 209 13.18 -10.40 7.57
N GLY A 210 13.93 -10.66 6.52
CA GLY A 210 15.09 -9.86 6.10
C GLY A 210 16.40 -10.20 6.83
N ARG A 211 16.40 -11.22 7.71
CA ARG A 211 17.57 -11.66 8.51
C ARG A 211 18.28 -12.88 7.92
N THR A 212 17.68 -13.52 6.91
CA THR A 212 18.22 -14.69 6.22
C THR A 212 18.25 -14.47 4.71
N SER A 213 19.19 -15.10 4.00
CA SER A 213 19.27 -15.05 2.54
C SER A 213 17.96 -15.47 1.87
N ALA A 214 17.27 -16.47 2.42
CA ALA A 214 15.97 -16.93 1.92
C ALA A 214 14.88 -15.85 2.02
N SER A 215 14.77 -15.17 3.17
CA SER A 215 13.79 -14.08 3.34
C SER A 215 14.08 -12.89 2.42
N ILE A 216 15.36 -12.51 2.27
CA ILE A 216 15.80 -11.44 1.38
C ILE A 216 15.50 -11.78 -0.09
N ALA A 217 15.82 -13.00 -0.54
CA ALA A 217 15.56 -13.46 -1.90
C ALA A 217 14.05 -13.43 -2.23
N ASN A 218 13.22 -13.76 -1.23
CA ASN A 218 11.76 -13.68 -1.34
C ASN A 218 11.19 -12.27 -1.11
N ARG A 219 12.05 -11.25 -0.94
CA ARG A 219 11.68 -9.85 -0.70
C ARG A 219 10.78 -9.68 0.54
N ARG A 220 11.03 -10.46 1.57
CA ARG A 220 10.30 -10.44 2.84
C ARG A 220 11.17 -9.78 3.90
N PHE A 221 10.68 -8.68 4.44
CA PHE A 221 11.37 -7.91 5.48
C PHE A 221 10.38 -7.51 6.59
N ASP A 222 10.93 -7.09 7.72
CA ASP A 222 10.23 -6.20 8.63
C ASP A 222 10.78 -4.78 8.48
N CYS A 223 10.25 -3.84 9.25
CA CYS A 223 10.63 -2.43 9.14
C CYS A 223 12.12 -2.20 9.38
N SER A 224 12.70 -2.84 10.39
CA SER A 224 14.09 -2.64 10.81
C SER A 224 15.08 -3.33 9.88
N SER A 225 14.79 -4.58 9.49
CA SER A 225 15.65 -5.33 8.58
C SER A 225 15.64 -4.76 7.18
N PHE A 226 14.52 -4.17 6.75
CA PHE A 226 14.44 -3.41 5.50
C PHE A 226 15.41 -2.22 5.51
N ILE A 227 15.41 -1.40 6.58
CA ILE A 227 16.31 -0.24 6.70
C ILE A 227 17.78 -0.69 6.74
N HIS A 228 18.11 -1.71 7.53
CA HIS A 228 19.44 -2.30 7.56
C HIS A 228 19.89 -2.75 6.17
N TRP A 229 19.03 -3.49 5.47
CA TRP A 229 19.33 -4.07 4.18
C TRP A 229 19.55 -3.01 3.08
N ILE A 230 18.68 -1.99 2.97
CA ILE A 230 18.85 -0.94 1.96
C ILE A 230 20.13 -0.13 2.19
N TYR A 231 20.48 0.14 3.45
CA TYR A 231 21.72 0.84 3.78
C TYR A 231 22.94 -0.04 3.53
N ALA A 232 22.90 -1.32 3.88
CA ALA A 232 23.97 -2.27 3.57
C ALA A 232 24.22 -2.35 2.05
N LYS A 233 23.16 -2.41 1.24
CA LYS A 233 23.27 -2.36 -0.24
C LYS A 233 23.84 -1.05 -0.76
N SER A 234 23.76 0.03 0.02
CA SER A 234 24.39 1.31 -0.29
C SER A 234 25.86 1.43 0.18
N GLY A 235 26.40 0.42 0.88
CA GLY A 235 27.73 0.47 1.47
C GLY A 235 27.79 1.15 2.84
N VAL A 236 26.66 1.23 3.55
CA VAL A 236 26.56 1.75 4.92
C VAL A 236 26.15 0.61 5.84
N ARG A 237 27.02 0.26 6.80
CA ARG A 237 26.74 -0.81 7.76
C ARG A 237 26.06 -0.22 8.99
N LEU A 238 24.87 -0.74 9.32
CA LEU A 238 24.10 -0.37 10.51
C LEU A 238 24.20 -1.44 11.61
N GLY A 239 25.25 -2.27 11.54
CA GLY A 239 25.39 -3.49 12.34
C GLY A 239 24.98 -4.76 11.56
N PRO A 240 24.97 -5.92 12.23
CA PRO A 240 24.61 -7.20 11.62
C PRO A 240 23.11 -7.26 11.31
N THR A 241 22.76 -7.49 10.04
CA THR A 241 21.36 -7.64 9.63
C THR A 241 20.70 -8.87 10.28
N SER A 242 21.46 -9.92 10.59
CA SER A 242 20.94 -11.15 11.21
C SER A 242 20.31 -10.95 12.59
N SER A 243 20.72 -9.93 13.35
CA SER A 243 20.20 -9.62 14.69
C SER A 243 19.63 -8.19 14.79
N CYS A 244 19.37 -7.55 13.66
CA CYS A 244 18.83 -6.19 13.65
C CYS A 244 17.45 -6.12 14.33
N THR A 245 17.18 -5.00 14.98
CA THR A 245 15.88 -4.65 15.56
C THR A 245 15.64 -3.15 15.38
N THR A 246 14.42 -2.67 15.59
CA THR A 246 14.16 -1.23 15.58
C THR A 246 15.03 -0.52 16.62
N TYR A 247 15.18 -1.10 17.82
CA TYR A 247 16.02 -0.57 18.89
C TYR A 247 17.50 -0.43 18.51
N SER A 248 18.04 -1.36 17.70
CA SER A 248 19.41 -1.26 17.19
C SER A 248 19.67 0.02 16.38
N LEU A 249 18.61 0.65 15.85
CA LEU A 249 18.70 1.87 15.04
C LEU A 249 18.43 3.15 15.84
N VAL A 250 17.82 3.06 17.02
CA VAL A 250 17.28 4.20 17.79
C VAL A 250 18.35 5.21 18.19
N HIS A 251 19.60 4.77 18.31
CA HIS A 251 20.75 5.59 18.71
C HIS A 251 21.81 5.74 17.61
N MET A 252 21.56 5.21 16.41
CA MET A 252 22.53 5.28 15.32
C MET A 252 22.68 6.69 14.77
N GLY A 253 23.90 7.06 14.38
CA GLY A 253 24.20 8.35 13.76
C GLY A 253 23.87 9.56 14.64
N ARG A 254 23.65 10.72 14.02
CA ARG A 254 23.40 11.98 14.73
C ARG A 254 21.91 12.19 14.99
N LYS A 255 21.54 12.60 16.21
CA LYS A 255 20.15 13.02 16.53
C LYS A 255 19.80 14.29 15.77
N ILE A 256 18.62 14.33 15.15
CA ILE A 256 18.11 15.48 14.40
C ILE A 256 16.77 15.94 14.99
N LYS A 257 16.52 17.25 15.02
CA LYS A 257 15.19 17.80 15.31
C LYS A 257 14.24 17.42 14.18
N ALA A 258 13.02 16.98 14.49
CA ALA A 258 12.05 16.54 13.47
C ALA A 258 11.80 17.58 12.35
N SER A 259 11.81 18.88 12.68
CA SER A 259 11.69 19.99 11.73
C SER A 259 12.84 20.07 10.72
N ASN A 260 14.00 19.51 11.04
CA ASN A 260 15.25 19.58 10.26
C ASN A 260 15.56 18.25 9.55
N MET A 261 14.57 17.35 9.51
CA MET A 261 14.69 16.05 8.86
C MET A 261 14.95 16.23 7.37
N LYS A 262 15.95 15.53 6.88
CA LYS A 262 16.37 15.53 5.48
C LYS A 262 16.21 14.14 4.90
N ARG A 263 16.13 14.08 3.57
CA ARG A 263 16.07 12.82 2.85
C ARG A 263 17.20 11.89 3.28
N GLY A 264 16.85 10.64 3.56
CA GLY A 264 17.77 9.65 4.10
C GLY A 264 17.73 9.51 5.62
N ASP A 265 17.31 10.53 6.35
CA ASP A 265 17.15 10.40 7.80
C ASP A 265 16.17 9.27 8.11
N ILE A 266 16.51 8.43 9.08
CA ILE A 266 15.60 7.42 9.61
C ILE A 266 14.86 8.01 10.80
N PHE A 267 13.61 7.59 10.98
CA PHE A 267 12.79 8.12 12.06
C PHE A 267 11.78 7.08 12.54
N PHE A 268 11.30 7.30 13.76
CA PHE A 268 10.63 6.27 14.52
C PHE A 268 9.20 6.63 14.87
N PHE A 269 8.44 5.60 15.18
CA PHE A 269 7.05 5.70 15.55
C PHE A 269 6.82 4.97 16.87
N ASN A 270 5.87 5.47 17.65
CA ASN A 270 5.31 4.79 18.79
C ASN A 270 3.94 4.24 18.40
N ASP A 271 3.58 3.18 19.08
CA ASP A 271 2.21 2.69 19.10
C ASP A 271 1.79 2.49 20.54
N LYS A 272 0.52 2.74 20.87
CA LYS A 272 0.07 2.59 22.26
C LYS A 272 0.14 1.13 22.73
N ASP A 273 0.05 0.17 21.81
CA ASP A 273 0.02 -1.25 22.14
C ASP A 273 1.34 -1.98 21.80
N GLU A 274 2.13 -1.48 20.84
CA GLU A 274 3.48 -2.02 20.55
C GLU A 274 4.59 -1.31 21.35
N GLY A 275 4.26 -0.20 22.00
CA GLY A 275 5.18 0.59 22.80
C GLY A 275 6.00 1.59 21.99
N LYS A 276 7.11 2.04 22.58
CA LYS A 276 7.98 3.07 22.00
C LYS A 276 8.89 2.49 20.92
N ASN A 277 9.14 3.26 19.86
CA ASN A 277 10.03 2.88 18.75
C ASN A 277 9.67 1.51 18.13
N CYS A 278 8.38 1.25 17.93
CA CYS A 278 7.91 -0.01 17.39
C CYS A 278 8.11 -0.13 15.87
N HIS A 279 8.18 1.01 15.16
CA HIS A 279 8.35 1.06 13.71
C HIS A 279 9.39 2.11 13.30
N VAL A 280 10.04 1.88 12.16
CA VAL A 280 11.05 2.77 11.57
C VAL A 280 10.83 2.96 10.08
N ALA A 281 11.14 4.16 9.59
CA ALA A 281 11.08 4.51 8.17
C ALA A 281 12.29 5.35 7.75
N ILE A 282 12.53 5.44 6.44
CA ILE A 282 13.50 6.37 5.84
C ILE A 282 12.75 7.53 5.17
N TYR A 283 13.13 8.75 5.52
CA TYR A 283 12.49 9.97 5.02
C TYR A 283 12.87 10.22 3.56
N LEU A 284 11.87 10.56 2.74
CA LEU A 284 12.05 10.85 1.32
C LEU A 284 12.10 12.34 1.00
N GLY A 285 11.55 13.19 1.86
CA GLY A 285 11.20 14.59 1.57
C GLY A 285 9.69 14.80 1.50
N ASP A 286 9.22 16.05 1.63
CA ASP A 286 7.79 16.42 1.52
C ASP A 286 6.84 15.59 2.39
N LYS A 287 7.29 15.25 3.61
CA LYS A 287 6.55 14.39 4.57
C LYS A 287 6.34 12.95 4.08
N LEU A 288 6.88 12.59 2.92
CA LEU A 288 6.87 11.22 2.40
C LEU A 288 7.99 10.40 3.01
N PHE A 289 7.72 9.11 3.18
CA PHE A 289 8.70 8.17 3.69
C PHE A 289 8.51 6.79 3.08
N LEU A 290 9.62 6.04 2.99
CA LEU A 290 9.67 4.67 2.52
C LEU A 290 9.88 3.75 3.74
N HIS A 291 9.15 2.64 3.77
CA HIS A 291 9.17 1.70 4.88
C HIS A 291 8.63 0.35 4.44
N ASP A 292 8.86 -0.70 5.24
CA ASP A 292 8.14 -1.97 5.14
C ASP A 292 7.19 -2.09 6.32
N SER A 293 5.89 -2.25 6.06
CA SER A 293 4.89 -2.36 7.11
C SER A 293 3.65 -3.08 6.58
N PRO A 294 2.95 -3.88 7.42
CA PRO A 294 1.63 -4.38 7.05
C PRO A 294 0.62 -3.21 6.91
N SER A 295 0.97 -2.07 7.50
CA SER A 295 0.23 -0.81 7.54
C SER A 295 0.53 0.13 6.38
N SER A 296 1.38 -0.26 5.43
CA SER A 296 1.49 0.47 4.17
C SER A 296 0.31 0.12 3.26
N ASP A 297 0.02 1.02 2.32
CA ASP A 297 -1.03 0.80 1.33
C ASP A 297 -0.73 -0.40 0.39
N THR A 298 0.52 -0.85 0.34
CA THR A 298 0.95 -2.08 -0.35
C THR A 298 0.85 -3.33 0.55
N GLY A 299 0.84 -3.18 1.88
CA GLY A 299 0.94 -4.28 2.85
C GLY A 299 2.33 -4.90 2.95
N GLY A 300 3.36 -4.12 2.58
CA GLY A 300 4.76 -4.46 2.62
C GLY A 300 5.61 -3.21 2.41
N VAL A 301 6.68 -3.31 1.61
CA VAL A 301 7.42 -2.11 1.19
C VAL A 301 6.49 -1.16 0.42
N GLY A 302 6.40 0.07 0.90
CA GLY A 302 5.49 1.09 0.39
C GLY A 302 5.95 2.51 0.73
N ILE A 303 5.32 3.50 0.08
CA ILE A 303 5.53 4.92 0.39
C ILE A 303 4.28 5.43 1.09
N SER A 304 4.49 6.10 2.22
CA SER A 304 3.43 6.69 3.04
C SER A 304 3.74 8.17 3.32
N SER A 305 2.82 8.88 3.98
CA SER A 305 2.93 10.31 4.27
C SER A 305 2.63 10.63 5.73
N LEU A 306 3.40 11.54 6.34
CA LEU A 306 3.09 12.13 7.64
C LEU A 306 1.93 13.13 7.60
N ASN A 307 1.36 13.40 6.43
CA ASN A 307 0.07 14.10 6.32
C ASN A 307 -1.13 13.15 6.56
N ASP A 308 -0.92 11.83 6.56
CA ASP A 308 -1.94 10.85 6.91
C ASP A 308 -2.07 10.77 8.44
N GLY A 309 -3.30 10.86 8.95
CA GLY A 309 -3.57 10.84 10.40
C GLY A 309 -3.04 9.57 11.09
N HIS A 310 -3.06 8.44 10.40
CA HIS A 310 -2.54 7.16 10.92
C HIS A 310 -1.05 7.26 11.28
N TRP A 311 -0.26 7.83 10.39
CA TRP A 311 1.19 7.96 10.57
C TRP A 311 1.56 9.16 11.42
N LYS A 312 0.85 10.28 11.24
CA LYS A 312 1.09 11.53 11.98
C LYS A 312 0.98 11.34 13.48
N THR A 313 -0.05 10.64 13.94
CA THR A 313 -0.33 10.42 15.37
C THR A 313 0.67 9.48 16.04
N ARG A 314 1.40 8.69 15.26
CA ARG A 314 2.38 7.70 15.74
C ARG A 314 3.82 8.19 15.66
N PHE A 315 4.09 9.21 14.85
CA PHE A 315 5.43 9.76 14.72
C PHE A 315 5.91 10.28 16.08
N ASN A 316 7.05 9.78 16.56
CA ASN A 316 7.53 10.06 17.91
C ASN A 316 8.65 11.11 17.99
N HIS A 317 8.94 11.77 16.87
CA HIS A 317 9.95 12.83 16.74
C HIS A 317 11.42 12.39 16.98
N ASN A 318 11.68 11.11 17.21
CA ASN A 318 13.04 10.57 17.18
C ASN A 318 13.49 10.43 15.73
N VAL A 319 14.53 11.17 15.36
CA VAL A 319 15.08 11.23 14.01
C VAL A 319 16.60 11.08 14.09
N ARG A 320 17.16 10.25 13.20
CA ARG A 320 18.58 9.93 13.12
C ARG A 320 19.11 10.12 11.71
N ARG A 321 20.17 10.93 11.59
CA ARG A 321 20.94 11.06 10.34
C ARG A 321 22.07 10.06 10.33
N ILE A 322 21.96 9.09 9.44
CA ILE A 322 22.95 8.02 9.27
C ILE A 322 24.12 8.47 8.40
N VAL A 323 23.85 9.25 7.36
CA VAL A 323 24.86 9.70 6.39
C VAL A 323 24.69 11.21 6.15
N GLY A 324 25.78 11.96 6.28
CA GLY A 324 25.87 13.40 6.05
C GLY A 324 25.99 14.21 7.34
#